data_AF-A0A453BUB6-F1
#
_entry.id   AF-A0A453BUB6-F1
#
_cell.length_a   1.000
_cell.length_b   1.000
_cell.length_c   1.000
_cell.angle_alpha   90.00
_cell.angle_beta   90.00
_cell.angle_gamma   90.00
#
_symmetry.space_group_name_H-M   'P 1'
#
loop_
_entity.id
_entity.type
_entity.pdbx_description
1 polymer ?
#
loop_
_entity_poly.entity_id
_entity_poly.type
_entity_poly.pdbx_seq_one_letter_code
_entity_poly.pdbx_strand_id
1 'polypeptide(L)'
;LSFPRAPNQIPKSKFTSKSSATSLVSAPPPPPPRLLLGMAEAKGAAAPLLAREDGRRRGGGGGATWAQTLGNVVVSIVGTGVLGLPYAFRAAGWVAGSLGVAAAGFATLYCMLLLVDCKDKLQEEETDEPKNYTYGDFGEKCFGTIGRCLTEILILISQAGGSVAYLVFIGENLHSVFSQSMSPAGFIFAVLLPVQIALSFILSLSSLSPFSIFADVCNVLAAAMVIRKDLQLIDHPFANRSAFNGVLAIPFAFGVAVFCFEGFSMTLALESSMAERRKFRWVLSQAVVGIIVVYACFGVCGYLAYGEATKDIITLNLPNSWSSAAVKVSPVFISIRS
;
A
#
# COMPACT_ATOMS: atom_id res chain seq x y z
N LEU A 1 -8.88 -77.04 -52.47
CA LEU A 1 -10.31 -77.42 -52.45
C LEU A 1 -11.14 -76.14 -52.37
N SER A 2 -11.74 -75.80 -53.51
CA SER A 2 -12.90 -74.97 -53.84
C SER A 2 -13.60 -74.08 -52.78
N PHE A 3 -13.73 -72.80 -53.15
CA PHE A 3 -14.74 -71.75 -52.80
C PHE A 3 -16.22 -72.25 -52.84
N PRO A 4 -17.32 -71.45 -52.56
CA PRO A 4 -17.49 -70.01 -52.19
C PRO A 4 -18.64 -69.62 -51.17
N ARG A 5 -18.81 -68.30 -50.96
CA ARG A 5 -20.08 -67.48 -50.83
C ARG A 5 -20.80 -67.25 -49.48
N ALA A 6 -21.04 -65.95 -49.23
CA ALA A 6 -21.98 -65.26 -48.31
C ALA A 6 -23.48 -65.58 -48.62
N PRO A 7 -24.57 -65.05 -47.95
CA PRO A 7 -24.70 -63.72 -47.29
C PRO A 7 -25.75 -63.53 -46.15
N ASN A 8 -25.77 -62.28 -45.61
CA ASN A 8 -26.88 -61.42 -45.16
C ASN A 8 -28.09 -61.89 -44.31
N GLN A 9 -28.38 -61.01 -43.32
CA GLN A 9 -29.68 -60.46 -42.86
C GLN A 9 -30.50 -61.11 -41.73
N ILE A 10 -30.60 -60.32 -40.65
CA ILE A 10 -31.70 -60.00 -39.69
C ILE A 10 -33.08 -60.65 -39.97
N PRO A 11 -33.79 -61.12 -38.91
CA PRO A 11 -35.11 -60.51 -38.64
C PRO A 11 -35.56 -60.41 -37.16
N LYS A 12 -36.23 -59.27 -36.89
CA LYS A 12 -37.56 -59.09 -36.23
C LYS A 12 -37.80 -59.30 -34.71
N SER A 13 -38.27 -58.17 -34.14
CA SER A 13 -39.53 -57.97 -33.37
C SER A 13 -39.66 -58.34 -31.88
N LYS A 14 -39.86 -57.26 -31.09
CA LYS A 14 -40.87 -57.02 -30.04
C LYS A 14 -41.40 -58.23 -29.23
N PHE A 15 -41.11 -58.23 -27.92
CA PHE A 15 -42.10 -58.63 -26.92
C PHE A 15 -41.99 -57.75 -25.66
N THR A 16 -43.16 -57.33 -25.19
CA THR A 16 -43.42 -56.44 -24.05
C THR A 16 -43.43 -57.21 -22.74
N SER A 17 -42.84 -56.68 -21.67
CA SER A 17 -43.33 -56.91 -20.31
C SER A 17 -43.06 -55.69 -19.44
N LYS A 18 -44.12 -55.18 -18.82
CA LYS A 18 -44.13 -54.06 -17.88
C LYS A 18 -43.55 -54.52 -16.54
N SER A 19 -42.63 -53.75 -15.97
CA SER A 19 -42.53 -53.64 -14.51
C SER A 19 -41.98 -52.27 -14.14
N SER A 20 -42.73 -51.54 -13.34
CA SER A 20 -42.38 -50.23 -12.79
C SER A 20 -41.15 -50.33 -11.90
N ALA A 21 -40.13 -49.53 -12.17
CA ALA A 21 -39.14 -49.13 -11.19
C ALA A 21 -38.65 -47.71 -11.52
N THR A 22 -39.13 -46.77 -10.73
CA THR A 22 -38.71 -45.38 -10.64
C THR A 22 -37.30 -45.31 -10.05
N SER A 23 -36.29 -44.87 -10.80
CA SER A 23 -35.06 -44.30 -10.22
C SER A 23 -34.28 -43.43 -11.22
N LEU A 24 -34.52 -42.12 -11.08
CA LEU A 24 -33.52 -41.05 -11.03
C LEU A 24 -32.29 -41.16 -11.95
N VAL A 25 -32.38 -40.40 -13.05
CA VAL A 25 -31.25 -39.83 -13.80
C VAL A 25 -30.27 -39.18 -12.82
N SER A 26 -29.04 -39.70 -12.75
CA SER A 26 -27.93 -39.09 -12.01
C SER A 26 -27.48 -37.81 -12.72
N ALA A 27 -27.72 -36.68 -12.07
CA ALA A 27 -27.16 -35.38 -12.47
C ALA A 27 -25.63 -35.41 -12.38
N PRO A 28 -24.91 -34.64 -13.23
CA PRO A 28 -23.47 -34.48 -13.12
C PRO A 28 -23.10 -33.86 -11.76
N PRO A 29 -21.94 -34.22 -11.17
CA PRO A 29 -21.54 -33.72 -9.87
C PRO A 29 -21.39 -32.18 -9.90
N PRO A 30 -21.80 -31.47 -8.84
CA PRO A 30 -21.66 -30.03 -8.77
C PRO A 30 -20.18 -29.62 -8.81
N PRO A 31 -19.84 -28.50 -9.46
CA PRO A 31 -18.47 -27.99 -9.43
C PRO A 31 -18.03 -27.71 -7.98
N PRO A 32 -16.74 -27.89 -7.66
CA PRO A 32 -16.23 -27.63 -6.32
C PRO A 32 -16.48 -26.17 -5.91
N PRO A 33 -16.65 -25.90 -4.60
CA PRO A 33 -17.12 -24.60 -4.11
C PRO A 33 -16.14 -23.47 -4.50
N ARG A 34 -16.58 -22.61 -5.42
CA ARG A 34 -15.96 -21.32 -5.79
C ARG A 34 -15.99 -20.27 -4.66
N LEU A 35 -16.14 -20.69 -3.40
CA LEU A 35 -16.36 -19.81 -2.25
C LEU A 35 -15.07 -19.19 -1.67
N LEU A 36 -13.89 -19.70 -2.04
CA LEU A 36 -12.60 -19.12 -1.63
C LEU A 36 -11.98 -18.17 -2.67
N LEU A 37 -12.45 -18.22 -3.93
CA LEU A 37 -11.91 -17.36 -5.00
C LEU A 37 -12.62 -15.99 -5.05
N GLY A 38 -13.87 -15.90 -4.59
CA GLY A 38 -14.64 -14.65 -4.54
C GLY A 38 -14.37 -13.76 -3.31
N MET A 39 -13.56 -14.21 -2.34
CA MET A 39 -13.14 -13.38 -1.19
C MET A 39 -11.76 -12.75 -1.37
N ALA A 40 -10.93 -13.28 -2.27
CA ALA A 40 -9.67 -12.65 -2.67
C ALA A 40 -9.89 -11.47 -3.64
N GLU A 41 -11.00 -11.47 -4.38
CA GLU A 41 -11.33 -10.43 -5.38
C GLU A 41 -11.97 -9.15 -4.77
N ALA A 42 -12.28 -9.14 -3.46
CA ALA A 42 -13.03 -8.06 -2.82
C ALA A 42 -12.21 -7.14 -1.90
N LYS A 43 -10.88 -7.27 -1.85
CA LYS A 43 -10.02 -6.43 -0.97
C LYS A 43 -8.79 -5.84 -1.66
N GLY A 44 -8.78 -5.79 -2.98
CA GLY A 44 -7.74 -5.14 -3.79
C GLY A 44 -8.27 -3.94 -4.55
N ALA A 45 -8.91 -2.98 -3.87
CA ALA A 45 -9.32 -1.74 -4.54
C ALA A 45 -9.50 -0.58 -3.55
N ALA A 46 -8.46 0.24 -3.42
CA ALA A 46 -8.64 1.66 -3.19
C ALA A 46 -7.51 2.39 -3.93
N ALA A 47 -7.58 2.35 -5.26
CA ALA A 47 -6.84 3.27 -6.11
C ALA A 47 -7.10 4.71 -5.62
N PRO A 48 -6.06 5.58 -5.51
CA PRO A 48 -6.28 6.99 -5.23
C PRO A 48 -7.11 7.59 -6.35
N LEU A 49 -8.11 8.40 -5.96
CA LEU A 49 -9.06 9.10 -6.81
C LEU A 49 -8.50 9.54 -8.17
N LEU A 50 -9.16 9.10 -9.25
CA LEU A 50 -9.22 9.86 -10.47
C LEU A 50 -10.55 10.59 -10.54
N ALA A 51 -10.45 11.87 -10.87
CA ALA A 51 -11.54 12.80 -11.01
C ALA A 51 -12.70 12.18 -11.80
N ARG A 52 -13.88 12.17 -11.19
CA ARG A 52 -15.14 12.02 -11.89
C ARG A 52 -15.46 13.38 -12.50
N GLU A 53 -15.12 13.56 -13.77
CA GLU A 53 -15.76 14.57 -14.63
C GLU A 53 -16.60 13.88 -15.70
N ASP A 54 -17.66 14.57 -16.08
CA ASP A 54 -18.90 14.03 -16.63
C ASP A 54 -18.79 13.31 -17.99
N GLY A 55 -19.52 12.20 -18.07
CA GLY A 55 -20.38 11.87 -19.21
C GLY A 55 -19.79 11.84 -20.63
N ARG A 56 -19.07 10.78 -21.01
CA ARG A 56 -19.27 10.11 -22.32
C ARG A 56 -18.58 8.75 -22.43
N ARG A 57 -19.35 7.76 -22.89
CA ARG A 57 -18.92 6.38 -23.21
C ARG A 57 -17.69 6.33 -24.13
N ARG A 58 -16.63 5.61 -23.73
CA ARG A 58 -15.74 4.77 -24.58
C ARG A 58 -14.80 3.94 -23.69
N GLY A 59 -14.46 2.72 -24.13
CA GLY A 59 -13.98 1.63 -23.27
C GLY A 59 -12.56 1.73 -22.72
N GLY A 60 -12.33 1.01 -21.61
CA GLY A 60 -11.10 0.26 -21.29
C GLY A 60 -9.76 0.98 -21.05
N GLY A 61 -9.67 2.31 -21.17
CA GLY A 61 -8.40 3.05 -20.97
C GLY A 61 -8.42 3.97 -19.75
N GLY A 62 -7.35 3.94 -18.95
CA GLY A 62 -7.17 4.83 -17.80
C GLY A 62 -7.31 6.32 -18.15
N GLY A 63 -7.86 7.11 -17.23
CA GLY A 63 -8.20 8.53 -17.47
C GLY A 63 -7.23 9.54 -16.83
N ALA A 64 -6.22 9.09 -16.06
CA ALA A 64 -5.36 10.02 -15.33
C ALA A 64 -4.37 10.74 -16.24
N THR A 65 -4.27 12.06 -16.08
CA THR A 65 -3.13 12.83 -16.61
C THR A 65 -1.85 12.51 -15.83
N TRP A 66 -0.69 12.74 -16.43
CA TRP A 66 0.61 12.51 -15.77
C TRP A 66 0.77 13.29 -14.45
N ALA A 67 0.21 14.49 -14.35
CA ALA A 67 0.27 15.30 -13.14
C ALA A 67 -0.62 14.73 -12.02
N GLN A 68 -1.81 14.23 -12.38
CA GLN A 68 -2.69 13.52 -11.44
C GLN A 68 -2.05 12.22 -10.96
N THR A 69 -1.45 11.43 -11.87
CA THR A 69 -0.71 10.22 -11.48
C THR A 69 0.47 10.55 -10.57
N LEU A 70 1.23 11.62 -10.86
CA LEU A 70 2.31 12.07 -9.99
C LEU A 70 1.80 12.40 -8.58
N GLY A 71 0.74 13.19 -8.48
CA GLY A 71 0.10 13.51 -7.19
C GLY A 71 -0.39 12.26 -6.47
N ASN A 72 -1.00 11.33 -7.18
CA ASN A 72 -1.50 10.08 -6.62
C ASN A 72 -0.36 9.16 -6.12
N VAL A 73 0.77 9.11 -6.82
CA VAL A 73 1.98 8.39 -6.37
C VAL A 73 2.54 9.03 -5.10
N VAL A 74 2.62 10.37 -5.06
CA VAL A 74 3.08 11.10 -3.87
C VAL A 74 2.16 10.80 -2.70
N VAL A 75 0.85 10.92 -2.87
CA VAL A 75 -0.16 10.66 -1.83
C VAL A 75 -0.23 9.19 -1.41
N SER A 76 0.17 8.25 -2.27
CA SER A 76 0.23 6.83 -1.93
C SER A 76 1.48 6.44 -1.13
N ILE A 77 2.59 7.16 -1.30
CA ILE A 77 3.86 6.87 -0.61
C ILE A 77 4.02 7.76 0.64
N VAL A 78 3.61 9.02 0.54
CA VAL A 78 3.68 9.99 1.65
C VAL A 78 2.56 9.71 2.63
N GLY A 79 2.88 8.89 3.64
CA GLY A 79 2.03 8.62 4.80
C GLY A 79 2.55 9.28 6.07
N THR A 80 1.99 8.88 7.21
CA THR A 80 2.43 9.39 8.53
C THR A 80 3.79 8.85 8.96
N GLY A 81 4.34 7.83 8.27
CA GLY A 81 5.68 7.30 8.53
C GLY A 81 6.77 8.37 8.47
N VAL A 82 6.60 9.39 7.61
CA VAL A 82 7.51 10.53 7.48
C VAL A 82 7.78 11.23 8.82
N LEU A 83 6.79 11.26 9.72
CA LEU A 83 6.87 11.95 11.01
C LEU A 83 7.80 11.25 12.03
N GLY A 84 8.19 10.00 11.77
CA GLY A 84 9.21 9.26 12.52
C GLY A 84 10.64 9.43 11.98
N LEU A 85 10.83 9.99 10.77
CA LEU A 85 12.15 10.16 10.17
C LEU A 85 13.10 11.03 11.02
N PRO A 86 12.69 12.16 11.61
CA PRO A 86 13.59 12.95 12.46
C PRO A 86 14.20 12.14 13.61
N TYR A 87 13.43 11.22 14.19
CA TYR A 87 13.90 10.32 15.23
C TYR A 87 14.90 9.29 14.69
N ALA A 88 14.65 8.73 13.51
CA ALA A 88 15.60 7.84 12.85
C ALA A 88 16.96 8.54 12.59
N PHE A 89 16.92 9.82 12.23
CA PHE A 89 18.13 10.63 12.02
C PHE A 89 18.84 10.96 13.32
N ARG A 90 18.09 11.17 14.41
CA ARG A 90 18.67 11.24 15.77
C ARG A 90 19.37 9.93 16.13
N ALA A 91 18.70 8.79 15.92
CA ALA A 91 19.21 7.49 16.32
C ALA A 91 20.45 7.08 15.54
N ALA A 92 20.47 7.25 14.21
CA ALA A 92 21.59 6.82 13.37
C ALA A 92 22.63 7.91 13.09
N GLY A 93 22.27 9.19 13.24
CA GLY A 93 23.05 10.35 12.79
C GLY A 93 22.58 10.87 11.43
N TRP A 94 22.86 12.15 11.15
CA TRP A 94 22.30 12.83 9.97
C TRP A 94 22.84 12.27 8.64
N VAL A 95 24.10 11.82 8.59
CA VAL A 95 24.69 11.21 7.39
C VAL A 95 24.13 9.82 7.18
N ALA A 96 24.15 8.98 8.22
CA ALA A 96 23.62 7.62 8.16
C ALA A 96 22.11 7.60 7.84
N GLY A 97 21.34 8.51 8.44
CA GLY A 97 19.92 8.68 8.16
C GLY A 97 19.66 9.09 6.70
N SER A 98 20.40 10.09 6.19
CA SER A 98 20.28 10.54 4.80
C SER A 98 20.61 9.43 3.81
N LEU A 99 21.70 8.69 4.06
CA LEU A 99 22.09 7.56 3.23
C LEU A 99 21.08 6.42 3.32
N GLY A 100 20.54 6.15 4.51
CA GLY A 100 19.50 5.13 4.73
C GLY A 100 18.21 5.45 3.97
N VAL A 101 17.75 6.70 4.00
CA VAL A 101 16.59 7.18 3.22
C VAL A 101 16.87 7.08 1.73
N ALA A 102 18.03 7.52 1.26
CA ALA A 102 18.39 7.42 -0.15
C ALA A 102 18.44 5.95 -0.61
N ALA A 103 19.10 5.08 0.16
CA ALA A 103 19.20 3.66 -0.16
C ALA A 103 17.82 2.97 -0.18
N ALA A 104 16.98 3.21 0.84
CA ALA A 104 15.63 2.68 0.88
C ALA A 104 14.78 3.19 -0.29
N GLY A 105 14.83 4.49 -0.60
CA GLY A 105 14.07 5.07 -1.70
C GLY A 105 14.51 4.59 -3.07
N PHE A 106 15.81 4.50 -3.34
CA PHE A 106 16.32 3.95 -4.60
C PHE A 106 16.03 2.45 -4.73
N ALA A 107 16.12 1.69 -3.64
CA ALA A 107 15.73 0.28 -3.63
C ALA A 107 14.24 0.12 -3.93
N THR A 108 13.37 0.92 -3.30
CA THR A 108 11.93 0.91 -3.58
C THR A 108 11.64 1.30 -5.04
N LEU A 109 12.27 2.36 -5.56
CA LEU A 109 12.10 2.76 -6.95
C LEU A 109 12.53 1.64 -7.91
N TYR A 110 13.67 1.01 -7.66
CA TYR A 110 14.15 -0.11 -8.45
C TYR A 110 13.15 -1.28 -8.44
N CYS A 111 12.65 -1.67 -7.27
CA CYS A 111 11.63 -2.71 -7.14
C CYS A 111 10.34 -2.37 -7.88
N MET A 112 9.85 -1.13 -7.78
CA MET A 112 8.63 -0.70 -8.49
C MET A 112 8.82 -0.69 -10.00
N LEU A 113 9.98 -0.23 -10.51
CA LEU A 113 10.28 -0.26 -11.94
C LEU A 113 10.43 -1.69 -12.46
N LEU A 114 11.07 -2.57 -11.69
CA LEU A 114 11.19 -3.98 -12.02
C LEU A 114 9.81 -4.66 -12.10
N LEU A 115 8.89 -4.31 -11.21
CA LEU A 115 7.50 -4.80 -11.25
C LEU A 115 6.78 -4.37 -12.53
N VAL A 116 6.95 -3.12 -12.96
CA VAL A 116 6.40 -2.63 -14.24
C VAL A 116 7.01 -3.39 -15.42
N ASP A 117 8.34 -3.58 -15.43
CA ASP A 117 9.03 -4.34 -16.48
C ASP A 117 8.57 -5.81 -16.54
N CYS A 118 8.34 -6.46 -15.39
CA CYS A 118 7.79 -7.80 -15.32
C CYS A 118 6.38 -7.85 -15.91
N LYS A 119 5.55 -6.83 -15.62
CA LYS A 119 4.18 -6.76 -16.11
C LYS A 119 4.13 -6.60 -17.62
N ASP A 120 4.96 -5.71 -18.16
CA ASP A 120 5.03 -5.47 -19.60
C ASP A 120 5.42 -6.77 -20.35
N LYS A 121 6.40 -7.53 -19.84
CA LYS A 121 6.78 -8.83 -20.41
C LYS A 121 5.67 -9.88 -20.34
N LEU A 122 4.93 -9.95 -19.24
CA LEU A 122 3.79 -10.86 -19.10
C LEU A 122 2.68 -10.54 -20.10
N GLN A 123 2.43 -9.25 -20.32
CA GLN A 123 1.44 -8.78 -21.28
C GLN A 123 1.88 -9.02 -22.74
N GLU A 124 3.19 -9.08 -23.02
CA GLU A 124 3.70 -9.46 -24.34
C GLU A 124 3.59 -10.97 -24.62
N GLU A 125 3.72 -11.81 -23.59
CA GLU A 125 3.59 -13.27 -23.72
C GLU A 125 2.13 -13.74 -23.90
N GLU A 126 1.16 -13.07 -23.27
CA GLU A 126 -0.26 -13.39 -23.42
C GLU A 126 -0.88 -12.57 -24.57
N THR A 127 -1.21 -13.24 -25.68
CA THR A 127 -1.83 -12.62 -26.88
C THR A 127 -3.29 -12.17 -26.68
N ASP A 128 -3.85 -12.33 -25.47
CA ASP A 128 -5.23 -12.02 -25.14
C ASP A 128 -5.39 -10.60 -24.53
N GLU A 129 -6.64 -10.15 -24.43
CA GLU A 129 -7.06 -8.83 -23.91
C GLU A 129 -6.25 -8.32 -22.69
N PRO A 130 -6.02 -6.99 -22.57
CA PRO A 130 -5.25 -6.40 -21.49
C PRO A 130 -5.79 -6.80 -20.12
N LYS A 131 -5.04 -7.67 -19.43
CA LYS A 131 -5.39 -8.19 -18.12
C LYS A 131 -4.83 -7.30 -17.01
N ASN A 132 -5.60 -7.11 -15.95
CA ASN A 132 -5.11 -6.48 -14.74
C ASN A 132 -4.31 -7.50 -13.93
N TYR A 133 -2.99 -7.51 -14.09
CA TYR A 133 -2.10 -8.37 -13.31
C TYR A 133 -2.03 -7.92 -11.85
N THR A 134 -2.09 -8.88 -10.94
CA THR A 134 -1.91 -8.69 -9.51
C THR A 134 -0.54 -9.20 -9.08
N TYR A 135 -0.07 -8.80 -7.89
CA TYR A 135 1.21 -9.28 -7.35
C TYR A 135 1.27 -10.82 -7.25
N GLY A 136 0.15 -11.47 -6.92
CA GLY A 136 0.05 -12.93 -6.85
C GLY A 136 0.30 -13.62 -8.19
N ASP A 137 -0.10 -13.01 -9.31
CA ASP A 137 0.07 -13.58 -10.65
C ASP A 137 1.56 -13.64 -11.05
N PHE A 138 2.38 -12.67 -10.63
CA PHE A 138 3.84 -12.73 -10.81
C PHE A 138 4.46 -13.89 -10.04
N GLY A 139 4.03 -14.07 -8.79
CA GLY A 139 4.45 -15.21 -7.97
C GLY A 139 4.06 -16.54 -8.61
N GLU A 140 2.84 -16.61 -9.18
CA GLU A 140 2.33 -17.78 -9.88
C GLU A 140 3.17 -18.13 -11.11
N LYS A 141 3.53 -17.13 -11.91
CA LYS A 141 4.34 -17.34 -13.11
C LYS A 141 5.76 -17.83 -12.78
N CYS A 142 6.36 -17.32 -11.71
CA CYS A 142 7.75 -17.65 -11.34
C CYS A 142 7.88 -19.01 -10.64
N PHE A 143 6.99 -19.33 -9.69
CA PHE A 143 7.11 -20.52 -8.84
C PHE A 143 5.82 -21.35 -8.74
N GLY A 144 4.86 -21.14 -9.64
CA GLY A 144 3.56 -21.79 -9.62
C GLY A 144 2.70 -21.34 -8.43
N THR A 145 1.71 -22.16 -8.06
CA THR A 145 0.76 -21.85 -6.98
C THR A 145 1.43 -21.55 -5.63
N ILE A 146 2.60 -22.12 -5.35
CA ILE A 146 3.38 -21.84 -4.14
C ILE A 146 3.88 -20.39 -4.14
N GLY A 147 4.39 -19.91 -5.28
CA GLY A 147 4.86 -18.52 -5.42
C GLY A 147 3.73 -17.51 -5.27
N ARG A 148 2.54 -17.83 -5.80
CA ARG A 148 1.34 -17.02 -5.59
C ARG A 148 0.99 -16.90 -4.11
N CYS A 149 0.84 -18.03 -3.44
CA CYS A 149 0.52 -18.08 -2.01
C CYS A 149 1.55 -17.32 -1.17
N LEU A 150 2.85 -17.53 -1.44
CA LEU A 150 3.92 -16.83 -0.74
C LEU A 150 3.84 -15.30 -0.95
N THR A 151 3.63 -14.85 -2.19
CA THR A 151 3.55 -13.42 -2.51
C THR A 151 2.36 -12.76 -1.84
N GLU A 152 1.18 -13.39 -1.90
CA GLU A 152 -0.03 -12.91 -1.24
C GLU A 152 0.15 -12.85 0.29
N ILE A 153 0.76 -13.88 0.91
CA ILE A 153 1.06 -13.88 2.36
C ILE A 153 2.04 -12.77 2.73
N LEU A 154 3.11 -12.56 1.96
CA LEU A 154 4.10 -11.51 2.25
C LEU A 154 3.48 -10.11 2.17
N ILE A 155 2.60 -9.87 1.20
CA ILE A 155 1.86 -8.62 1.09
C ILE A 155 0.91 -8.45 2.28
N LEU A 156 0.18 -9.50 2.67
CA LEU A 156 -0.71 -9.45 3.84
C LEU A 156 0.04 -9.15 5.14
N ILE A 157 1.20 -9.77 5.35
CA ILE A 157 2.05 -9.50 6.51
C ILE A 157 2.55 -8.05 6.48
N SER A 158 2.99 -7.56 5.32
CA SER A 158 3.47 -6.20 5.16
C SER A 158 2.37 -5.17 5.46
N GLN A 159 1.17 -5.38 4.92
CA GLN A 159 0.02 -4.50 5.18
C GLN A 159 -0.40 -4.52 6.65
N ALA A 160 -0.46 -5.71 7.26
CA ALA A 160 -0.78 -5.83 8.68
C ALA A 160 0.25 -5.10 9.56
N GLY A 161 1.53 -5.22 9.23
CA GLY A 161 2.60 -4.47 9.90
C GLY A 161 2.43 -2.96 9.76
N GLY A 162 2.09 -2.49 8.56
CA GLY A 162 1.76 -1.08 8.31
C GLY A 162 0.59 -0.60 9.16
N SER A 163 -0.52 -1.34 9.19
CA SER A 163 -1.68 -1.02 10.02
C SER A 163 -1.34 -0.93 11.52
N VAL A 164 -0.52 -1.84 12.04
CA VAL A 164 -0.06 -1.78 13.44
C VAL A 164 0.79 -0.55 13.71
N ALA A 165 1.70 -0.21 12.80
CA ALA A 165 2.53 0.99 12.92
C ALA A 165 1.68 2.28 12.91
N TYR A 166 0.66 2.36 12.04
CA TYR A 166 -0.31 3.47 12.02
C TYR A 166 -1.10 3.57 13.34
N LEU A 167 -1.54 2.44 13.90
CA LEU A 167 -2.26 2.42 15.18
C LEU A 167 -1.40 2.94 16.34
N VAL A 168 -0.14 2.52 16.41
CA VAL A 168 0.81 3.05 17.41
C VAL A 168 1.01 4.55 17.22
N PHE A 169 1.21 4.98 15.98
CA PHE A 169 1.41 6.39 15.65
C PHE A 169 0.24 7.28 16.08
N ILE A 170 -0.98 6.87 15.76
CA ILE A 170 -2.20 7.59 16.15
C ILE A 170 -2.42 7.53 17.65
N GLY A 171 -2.18 6.37 18.25
CA GLY A 171 -2.30 6.16 19.68
C GLY A 171 -1.51 7.16 20.49
N GLU A 172 -0.21 7.29 20.18
CA GLU A 172 0.69 8.25 20.81
C GLU A 172 0.24 9.71 20.60
N ASN A 173 -0.19 10.04 19.38
CA ASN A 173 -0.65 11.40 19.06
C ASN A 173 -1.93 11.78 19.81
N LEU A 174 -2.96 10.93 19.77
CA LEU A 174 -4.24 11.18 20.42
C LEU A 174 -4.13 11.11 21.94
N HIS A 175 -3.33 10.19 22.47
CA HIS A 175 -3.01 10.13 23.90
C HIS A 175 -2.45 11.46 24.40
N SER A 176 -1.53 12.07 23.63
CA SER A 176 -0.94 13.37 23.97
C SER A 176 -1.95 14.53 23.99
N VAL A 177 -3.10 14.41 23.33
CA VAL A 177 -4.14 15.44 23.24
C VAL A 177 -5.29 15.19 24.22
N PHE A 178 -5.75 13.95 24.34
CA PHE A 178 -7.03 13.62 24.98
C PHE A 178 -6.91 12.91 26.33
N SER A 179 -5.84 12.16 26.62
CA SER A 179 -5.82 11.35 27.85
C SER A 179 -4.45 11.22 28.50
N GLN A 180 -4.06 12.21 29.30
CA GLN A 180 -2.90 12.07 30.20
C GLN A 180 -3.20 11.10 31.39
N SER A 181 -4.45 10.68 31.56
CA SER A 181 -4.95 9.92 32.73
C SER A 181 -4.72 8.40 32.64
N MET A 182 -4.42 7.86 31.46
CA MET A 182 -4.20 6.42 31.22
C MET A 182 -2.87 6.19 30.51
N SER A 183 -2.35 4.97 30.48
CA SER A 183 -1.12 4.67 29.73
C SER A 183 -1.38 4.71 28.21
N PRO A 184 -0.37 5.05 27.38
CA PRO A 184 -0.52 5.08 25.91
C PRO A 184 -1.02 3.75 25.35
N ALA A 185 -0.46 2.63 25.82
CA ALA A 185 -0.92 1.29 25.45
C ALA A 185 -2.38 1.05 25.87
N GLY A 186 -2.76 1.47 27.09
CA GLY A 186 -4.14 1.37 27.56
C GLY A 186 -5.12 2.13 26.66
N PHE A 187 -4.77 3.34 26.23
CA PHE A 187 -5.58 4.13 25.30
C PHE A 187 -5.73 3.45 23.93
N ILE A 188 -4.64 2.90 23.37
CA ILE A 188 -4.67 2.17 22.10
C ILE A 188 -5.61 0.96 22.17
N PHE A 189 -5.45 0.11 23.18
CA PHE A 189 -6.23 -1.13 23.30
C PHE A 189 -7.67 -0.89 23.74
N ALA A 190 -7.92 0.05 24.65
CA ALA A 190 -9.26 0.26 25.22
C ALA A 190 -10.15 1.18 24.38
N VAL A 191 -9.56 2.12 23.62
CA VAL A 191 -10.32 3.16 22.90
C VAL A 191 -10.07 3.06 21.40
N LEU A 192 -8.80 3.09 20.96
CA LEU A 192 -8.48 3.23 19.54
C LEU A 192 -8.83 1.99 18.73
N LEU A 193 -8.43 0.81 19.19
CA LEU A 193 -8.70 -0.47 18.52
C LEU A 193 -10.20 -0.76 18.33
N PRO A 194 -11.06 -0.68 19.37
CA PRO A 194 -12.49 -0.94 19.17
C PRO A 194 -13.15 0.09 18.25
N VAL A 195 -12.71 1.35 18.27
CA VAL A 195 -13.19 2.38 17.33
C VAL A 195 -12.77 2.03 15.89
N GLN A 196 -11.52 1.61 15.67
CA GLN A 196 -11.05 1.24 14.33
C GLN A 196 -11.77 -0.01 13.78
N ILE A 197 -12.03 -1.00 14.65
CA ILE A 197 -12.80 -2.19 14.29
C ILE A 197 -14.23 -1.78 13.91
N ALA A 198 -14.88 -0.95 14.74
CA ALA A 198 -16.24 -0.46 14.46
C ALA A 198 -16.31 0.34 13.15
N LEU A 199 -15.33 1.23 12.90
CA LEU A 199 -15.21 1.98 11.65
C LEU A 199 -15.02 1.07 10.44
N SER A 200 -14.27 -0.03 10.59
CA SER A 200 -14.05 -1.02 9.52
C SER A 200 -15.34 -1.74 9.10
N PHE A 201 -16.35 -1.82 9.96
CA PHE A 201 -17.65 -2.44 9.65
C PHE A 201 -18.66 -1.50 8.97
N ILE A 202 -18.50 -0.18 9.13
CA ILE A 202 -19.56 0.79 8.81
C ILE A 202 -19.21 1.68 7.60
N LEU A 203 -17.93 1.90 7.30
CA LEU A 203 -17.57 2.96 6.36
C LEU A 203 -17.53 2.55 4.88
N SER A 204 -18.32 3.29 4.10
CA SER A 204 -18.12 3.49 2.67
C SER A 204 -16.80 4.24 2.45
N LEU A 205 -15.81 3.55 1.86
CA LEU A 205 -14.45 4.06 1.58
C LEU A 205 -14.43 5.38 0.79
N SER A 206 -15.49 5.70 0.03
CA SER A 206 -15.58 6.90 -0.80
C SER A 206 -15.65 8.21 0.02
N SER A 207 -16.24 8.17 1.22
CA SER A 207 -16.45 9.37 2.05
C SER A 207 -15.15 9.89 2.71
N LEU A 208 -14.11 9.06 2.79
CA LEU A 208 -12.87 9.35 3.53
C LEU A 208 -11.76 9.98 2.68
N SER A 209 -11.87 9.88 1.36
CA SER A 209 -10.87 10.39 0.45
C SER A 209 -10.54 11.89 0.64
N PRO A 210 -11.53 12.81 0.79
CA PRO A 210 -11.21 14.21 1.05
C PRO A 210 -10.51 14.44 2.40
N PHE A 211 -10.83 13.65 3.43
CA PHE A 211 -10.18 13.74 4.74
C PHE A 211 -8.73 13.27 4.71
N SER A 212 -8.42 12.29 3.85
CA SER A 212 -7.04 11.81 3.66
C SER A 212 -6.17 12.87 3.00
N ILE A 213 -6.69 13.50 1.94
CA ILE A 213 -6.01 14.63 1.27
C ILE A 213 -5.78 15.77 2.27
N PHE A 214 -6.78 16.10 3.08
CA PHE A 214 -6.62 17.10 4.14
C PHE A 214 -5.53 16.72 5.14
N ALA A 215 -5.45 15.45 5.54
CA ALA A 215 -4.43 14.98 6.46
C ALA A 215 -3.01 14.98 5.85
N ASP A 216 -2.88 14.68 4.56
CA ASP A 216 -1.61 14.81 3.84
C ASP A 216 -1.17 16.28 3.76
N VAL A 217 -2.11 17.21 3.52
CA VAL A 217 -1.83 18.66 3.59
C VAL A 217 -1.37 19.05 5.01
N CYS A 218 -2.02 18.54 6.05
CA CYS A 218 -1.58 18.76 7.43
C CYS A 218 -0.17 18.21 7.69
N ASN A 219 0.19 17.05 7.14
CA ASN A 219 1.55 16.51 7.23
C ASN A 219 2.57 17.43 6.54
N VAL A 220 2.26 17.94 5.34
CA VAL A 220 3.11 18.91 4.63
C VAL A 220 3.26 20.20 5.43
N LEU A 221 2.18 20.70 6.04
CA LEU A 221 2.22 21.87 6.92
C LEU A 221 3.05 21.61 8.19
N ALA A 222 2.93 20.43 8.79
CA ALA A 222 3.77 20.01 9.90
C ALA A 222 5.26 20.01 9.51
N ALA A 223 5.57 19.48 8.31
CA ALA A 223 6.90 19.51 7.77
C ALA A 223 7.42 20.94 7.57
N ALA A 224 6.61 21.82 7.00
CA ALA A 224 6.95 23.22 6.81
C ALA A 224 7.16 23.98 8.14
N MET A 225 6.38 23.67 9.18
CA MET A 225 6.57 24.26 10.52
C MET A 225 7.90 23.83 11.15
N VAL A 226 8.27 22.55 11.02
CA VAL A 226 9.55 22.03 11.51
C VAL A 226 10.71 22.72 10.79
N ILE A 227 10.64 22.85 9.47
CA ILE A 227 11.65 23.54 8.66
C ILE A 227 11.75 25.03 9.04
N ARG A 228 10.63 25.72 9.27
CA ARG A 228 10.66 27.12 9.74
C ARG A 228 11.38 27.29 11.07
N LYS A 229 11.15 26.37 12.00
CA LYS A 229 11.78 26.40 13.32
C LYS A 229 13.29 26.11 13.24
N ASP A 230 13.68 25.23 12.33
CA ASP A 230 15.08 24.96 12.01
C ASP A 230 15.81 26.21 11.48
N LEU A 231 15.19 26.93 10.54
CA LEU A 231 15.75 28.18 9.98
C LEU A 231 15.97 29.29 11.02
N GLN A 232 15.24 29.26 12.14
CA GLN A 232 15.39 30.23 13.24
C GLN A 232 16.54 29.89 14.21
N LEU A 233 17.11 28.67 14.14
CA LEU A 233 18.16 28.16 15.04
C LEU A 233 19.57 28.14 14.39
N ILE A 234 19.75 28.81 13.24
CA ILE A 234 20.85 28.64 12.28
C ILE A 234 22.25 29.05 12.77
N ASP A 235 22.43 29.59 13.99
CA ASP A 235 23.74 30.12 14.36
C ASP A 235 24.86 29.05 14.37
N HIS A 236 24.57 27.75 14.66
CA HIS A 236 25.48 26.61 14.38
C HIS A 236 24.73 25.25 14.25
N PRO A 237 24.20 24.86 13.07
CA PRO A 237 23.29 23.72 12.93
C PRO A 237 23.95 22.36 13.23
N PHE A 238 25.23 22.16 12.87
CA PHE A 238 25.87 20.84 12.95
C PHE A 238 26.89 20.68 14.08
N ALA A 239 27.22 21.75 14.81
CA ALA A 239 28.34 21.74 15.77
C ALA A 239 28.14 20.78 16.96
N ASN A 240 26.90 20.34 17.21
CA ASN A 240 26.54 19.46 18.33
C ASN A 240 25.64 18.28 17.88
N ARG A 241 25.82 17.82 16.63
CA ARG A 241 25.00 16.77 16.01
C ARG A 241 25.91 15.67 15.48
N SER A 242 25.59 14.43 15.82
CA SER A 242 26.42 13.30 15.41
C SER A 242 26.17 12.91 13.95
N ALA A 243 27.25 12.72 13.20
CA ALA A 243 27.17 12.19 11.85
C ALA A 243 26.79 10.70 11.83
N PHE A 244 27.24 9.95 12.85
CA PHE A 244 27.03 8.52 13.02
C PHE A 244 26.90 8.18 14.50
N ASN A 245 25.76 7.60 14.90
CA ASN A 245 25.46 7.24 16.29
C ASN A 245 25.59 5.73 16.57
N GLY A 246 26.53 5.07 15.87
CA GLY A 246 26.85 3.65 16.07
C GLY A 246 26.13 2.72 15.07
N VAL A 247 26.74 1.55 14.85
CA VAL A 247 26.34 0.62 13.78
C VAL A 247 24.96 -0.02 14.05
N LEU A 248 24.61 -0.25 15.31
CA LEU A 248 23.33 -0.85 15.70
C LEU A 248 22.12 0.05 15.43
N ALA A 249 22.31 1.36 15.35
CA ALA A 249 21.23 2.29 15.03
C ALA A 249 20.92 2.36 13.52
N ILE A 250 21.84 1.91 12.67
CA ILE A 250 21.68 1.92 11.20
C ILE A 250 20.54 1.00 10.76
N PRO A 251 20.45 -0.28 11.19
CA PRO A 251 19.31 -1.14 10.86
C PRO A 251 17.97 -0.57 11.31
N PHE A 252 17.92 0.05 12.48
CA PHE A 252 16.71 0.69 12.99
C PHE A 252 16.27 1.84 12.09
N ALA A 253 17.17 2.79 11.79
CA ALA A 253 16.87 3.92 10.93
C ALA A 253 16.53 3.50 9.50
N PHE A 254 17.18 2.45 8.99
CA PHE A 254 16.85 1.86 7.69
C PHE A 254 15.45 1.24 7.69
N GLY A 255 15.06 0.53 8.75
CA GLY A 255 13.69 0.00 8.89
C GLY A 255 12.64 1.10 8.90
N VAL A 256 12.88 2.20 9.63
CA VAL A 256 12.00 3.39 9.60
C VAL A 256 11.96 4.00 8.19
N ALA A 257 13.09 4.09 7.49
CA ALA A 257 13.14 4.60 6.13
C ALA A 257 12.35 3.72 5.14
N VAL A 258 12.51 2.40 5.18
CA VAL A 258 11.74 1.44 4.36
C VAL A 258 10.25 1.58 4.63
N PHE A 259 9.85 1.71 5.90
CA PHE A 259 8.46 1.97 6.27
C PHE A 259 7.91 3.28 5.69
N CYS A 260 8.74 4.33 5.56
CA CYS A 260 8.31 5.58 4.93
C CYS A 260 8.08 5.48 3.41
N PHE A 261 8.70 4.49 2.75
CA PHE A 261 8.53 4.22 1.32
C PHE A 261 7.50 3.10 1.05
N GLU A 262 6.66 2.79 2.04
CA GLU A 262 5.53 1.86 1.90
C GLU A 262 4.46 2.50 1.00
N GLY A 263 4.48 2.12 -0.28
CA GLY A 263 3.48 2.49 -1.28
C GLY A 263 3.57 1.65 -2.56
N PHE A 264 4.45 0.64 -2.56
CA PHE A 264 4.69 -0.21 -3.72
C PHE A 264 3.45 -1.05 -4.09
N SER A 265 2.60 -1.39 -3.12
CA SER A 265 1.35 -2.15 -3.32
C SER A 265 0.36 -1.46 -4.27
N MET A 266 0.43 -0.13 -4.39
CA MET A 266 -0.44 0.64 -5.30
C MET A 266 0.13 0.85 -6.70
N THR A 267 1.37 0.44 -6.96
CA THR A 267 2.09 0.74 -8.22
C THR A 267 1.32 0.25 -9.45
N LEU A 268 0.89 -1.01 -9.47
CA LEU A 268 0.18 -1.61 -10.61
C LEU A 268 -1.19 -0.96 -10.86
N ALA A 269 -1.89 -0.59 -9.78
CA ALA A 269 -3.18 0.10 -9.87
C ALA A 269 -3.02 1.53 -10.39
N LEU A 270 -1.99 2.24 -9.94
CA LEU A 270 -1.66 3.59 -10.41
C LEU A 270 -1.29 3.58 -11.90
N GLU A 271 -0.49 2.61 -12.31
CA GLU A 271 -0.11 2.43 -13.71
C GLU A 271 -1.32 2.13 -14.59
N SER A 272 -2.19 1.18 -14.18
CA SER A 272 -3.35 0.79 -14.98
C SER A 272 -4.35 1.94 -15.16
N SER A 273 -4.42 2.85 -14.18
CA SER A 273 -5.27 4.03 -14.17
C SER A 273 -4.76 5.20 -15.02
N MET A 274 -3.48 5.20 -15.41
CA MET A 274 -2.85 6.27 -16.17
C MET A 274 -3.22 6.21 -17.66
N ALA A 275 -3.57 7.36 -18.24
CA ALA A 275 -3.92 7.45 -19.66
C ALA A 275 -2.73 7.13 -20.58
N GLU A 276 -1.54 7.62 -20.23
CA GLU A 276 -0.29 7.38 -20.97
C GLU A 276 0.66 6.46 -20.19
N ARG A 277 0.37 5.15 -20.15
CA ARG A 277 1.18 4.15 -19.41
C ARG A 277 2.68 4.17 -19.76
N ARG A 278 3.03 4.48 -21.01
CA ARG A 278 4.45 4.61 -21.44
C ARG A 278 5.23 5.67 -20.65
N LYS A 279 4.57 6.71 -20.16
CA LYS A 279 5.19 7.76 -19.34
C LYS A 279 5.23 7.41 -17.84
N PHE A 280 4.56 6.34 -17.42
CA PHE A 280 4.43 5.98 -16.00
C PHE A 280 5.79 5.81 -15.32
N ARG A 281 6.74 5.14 -15.96
CA ARG A 281 8.10 4.93 -15.43
C ARG A 281 8.81 6.25 -15.12
N TRP A 282 8.67 7.23 -16.01
CA TRP A 282 9.25 8.56 -15.83
C TRP A 282 8.55 9.30 -14.70
N VAL A 283 7.20 9.29 -14.67
CA VAL A 283 6.40 9.92 -13.62
C VAL A 283 6.71 9.34 -12.24
N LEU A 284 6.76 8.01 -12.14
CA LEU A 284 7.10 7.27 -10.94
C LEU A 284 8.51 7.64 -10.44
N SER A 285 9.49 7.69 -11.35
CA SER A 285 10.86 8.06 -10.99
C SER A 285 10.95 9.49 -10.47
N GLN A 286 10.27 10.44 -11.11
CA GLN A 286 10.24 11.84 -10.63
C GLN A 286 9.57 11.95 -9.26
N ALA A 287 8.45 11.24 -9.05
CA ALA A 287 7.74 11.24 -7.78
C ALA A 287 8.62 10.66 -6.65
N VAL A 288 9.19 9.46 -6.83
CA VAL A 288 10.00 8.81 -5.79
C VAL A 288 11.29 9.60 -5.50
N VAL A 289 11.97 10.12 -6.52
CA VAL A 289 13.16 10.98 -6.31
C VAL A 289 12.79 12.25 -5.55
N GLY A 290 11.66 12.89 -5.90
CA GLY A 290 11.14 14.04 -5.15
C GLY A 290 10.87 13.71 -3.68
N ILE A 291 10.26 12.55 -3.41
CA ILE A 291 9.97 12.07 -2.06
C ILE A 291 11.25 11.81 -1.28
N ILE A 292 12.28 11.19 -1.89
CA ILE A 292 13.59 10.98 -1.26
C ILE A 292 14.18 12.31 -0.78
N VAL A 293 14.16 13.35 -1.63
CA VAL A 293 14.66 14.67 -1.28
C VAL A 293 13.86 15.27 -0.12
N VAL A 294 12.53 15.24 -0.21
CA VAL A 294 11.65 15.77 0.85
C VAL A 294 11.87 15.04 2.18
N TYR A 295 11.98 13.71 2.16
CA TYR A 295 12.20 12.89 3.35
C TYR A 295 13.57 13.13 3.96
N ALA A 296 14.63 13.23 3.15
CA ALA A 296 15.96 13.56 3.63
C ALA A 296 16.00 14.96 4.26
N CYS A 297 15.45 15.97 3.56
CA CYS A 297 15.34 17.33 4.09
C CYS A 297 14.55 17.36 5.40
N PHE A 298 13.40 16.68 5.45
CA PHE A 298 12.57 16.64 6.65
C PHE A 298 13.25 15.93 7.82
N GLY A 299 13.92 14.80 7.57
CA GLY A 299 14.69 14.07 8.58
C GLY A 299 15.84 14.90 9.14
N VAL A 300 16.63 15.55 8.28
CA VAL A 300 17.73 16.43 8.69
C VAL A 300 17.18 17.63 9.47
N CYS A 301 16.28 18.43 8.90
CA CYS A 301 15.74 19.62 9.56
C CYS A 301 15.04 19.29 10.89
N GLY A 302 14.32 18.17 10.96
CA GLY A 302 13.69 17.73 12.20
C GLY A 302 14.71 17.37 13.29
N TYR A 303 15.79 16.67 12.92
CA TYR A 303 16.87 16.36 13.86
C TYR A 303 17.66 17.61 14.25
N LEU A 304 17.90 18.55 13.34
CA LEU A 304 18.58 19.80 13.65
C LEU A 304 17.77 20.65 14.63
N ALA A 305 16.47 20.81 14.39
CA ALA A 305 15.57 21.63 15.19
C ALA A 305 15.42 21.18 16.66
N TYR A 306 15.45 19.87 16.93
CA TYR A 306 15.24 19.34 18.29
C TYR A 306 16.44 18.58 18.88
N GLY A 307 17.38 18.12 18.06
CA GLY A 307 18.56 17.40 18.50
C GLY A 307 18.25 16.16 19.31
N GLU A 308 18.90 16.04 20.47
CA GLU A 308 18.65 14.94 21.41
C GLU A 308 17.27 14.97 22.07
N ALA A 309 16.53 16.09 21.97
CA ALA A 309 15.15 16.16 22.44
C ALA A 309 14.13 15.63 21.42
N THR A 310 14.57 15.17 20.24
CA THR A 310 13.67 14.60 19.22
C THR A 310 13.02 13.33 19.73
N LYS A 311 11.69 13.34 19.85
CA LYS A 311 10.90 12.18 20.24
C LYS A 311 10.63 11.29 19.03
N ASP A 312 10.22 10.06 19.30
CA ASP A 312 9.90 9.00 18.32
C ASP A 312 8.95 9.49 17.21
N ILE A 313 8.07 10.42 17.56
CA ILE A 313 7.20 11.12 16.64
C ILE A 313 7.39 12.63 16.82
N ILE A 314 7.77 13.30 15.74
CA ILE A 314 8.07 14.75 15.75
C ILE A 314 6.88 15.64 16.12
N THR A 315 5.64 15.17 15.91
CA THR A 315 4.43 15.91 16.32
C THR A 315 4.32 16.03 17.84
N LEU A 316 4.93 15.11 18.61
CA LEU A 316 4.99 15.17 20.07
C LEU A 316 5.98 16.23 20.60
N ASN A 317 6.82 16.78 19.71
CA ASN A 317 7.70 17.90 20.01
C ASN A 317 7.04 19.27 19.76
N LEU A 318 5.88 19.33 19.11
CA LEU A 318 5.16 20.58 18.86
C LEU A 318 4.52 21.12 20.16
N PRO A 319 4.51 22.46 20.36
CA PRO A 319 3.88 23.08 21.52
C PRO A 319 2.36 22.87 21.50
N ASN A 320 1.69 22.93 22.65
CA ASN A 320 0.24 22.72 22.76
C ASN A 320 -0.56 23.94 22.25
N SER A 321 -0.58 24.12 20.93
CA SER A 321 -1.40 25.12 20.22
C SER A 321 -2.50 24.43 19.41
N TRP A 322 -3.53 25.18 19.00
CA TRP A 322 -4.63 24.66 18.19
C TRP A 322 -4.14 24.04 16.86
N SER A 323 -3.12 24.64 16.23
CA SER A 323 -2.50 24.13 15.01
C SER A 323 -1.73 22.83 15.26
N SER A 324 -1.07 22.70 16.40
CA SER A 324 -0.39 21.46 16.79
C SER A 324 -1.37 20.34 17.12
N ALA A 325 -2.52 20.66 17.74
CA ALA A 325 -3.57 19.68 17.99
C ALA A 325 -4.17 19.17 16.67
N ALA A 326 -4.39 20.05 15.68
CA ALA A 326 -4.85 19.66 14.36
C ALA A 326 -3.87 18.69 13.66
N VAL A 327 -2.56 18.97 13.74
CA VAL A 327 -1.50 18.08 13.21
C VAL A 327 -1.40 16.76 13.97
N LYS A 328 -1.67 16.74 15.27
CA LYS A 328 -1.69 15.49 16.06
C LYS A 328 -2.92 14.64 15.74
N VAL A 329 -4.04 15.24 15.37
CA VAL A 329 -5.27 14.50 15.03
C VAL A 329 -5.30 14.07 13.56
N SER A 330 -4.60 14.78 12.65
CA SER A 330 -4.61 14.45 11.22
C SER A 330 -4.21 13.00 10.85
N PRO A 331 -3.27 12.33 11.53
CA PRO A 331 -2.91 10.93 11.25
C PRO A 331 -4.09 9.95 11.32
N VAL A 332 -5.11 10.25 12.13
CA VAL A 332 -6.33 9.43 12.24
C VAL A 332 -6.98 9.23 10.89
N PHE A 333 -7.10 10.30 10.10
CA PHE A 333 -7.77 10.24 8.80
C PHE A 333 -6.96 9.43 7.77
N ILE A 334 -5.64 9.40 7.88
CA ILE A 334 -4.76 8.61 6.99
C ILE A 334 -4.88 7.12 7.30
N SER A 335 -4.93 6.73 8.58
CA SER A 335 -5.07 5.31 8.96
C SER A 335 -6.44 4.72 8.66
N ILE A 336 -7.50 5.52 8.58
CA ILE A 336 -8.81 5.00 8.17
C ILE A 336 -8.82 4.72 6.65
N ARG A 337 -7.96 5.38 5.87
CA ARG A 337 -7.75 5.08 4.44
C ARG A 337 -6.89 3.84 4.19
N SER A 338 -5.81 3.68 4.97
CA SER A 338 -4.77 2.67 4.78
C SER A 338 -5.15 1.27 5.28
#